data_AF-A0A1T4U0V6-F1
#
_entry.id   AF-A0A1T4U0V6-F1
#
_cell.length_a   1.000
_cell.length_b   1.000
_cell.length_c   1.000
_cell.angle_alpha   90.00
_cell.angle_beta   90.00
_cell.angle_gamma   90.00
#
_symmetry.space_group_name_H-M   'P 1'
#
loop_
_entity.id
_entity.type
_entity.pdbx_description
1 polymer ?
#
loop_
_entity_poly.entity_id
_entity_poly.type
_entity_poly.pdbx_seq_one_letter_code
_entity_poly.pdbx_strand_id
1 'polypeptide(L)'
;MRYAATLDGSSKIITNLTIIITLVILCRQITDVNQEAVKTSVLLFLLIPAILVAACLSPRYYKITAEGVVIKRPLFPITILFDDIVRLRSITEEELGTSSRMLGIGGIFGYLGTYRSAEIGKYQRWCTNRESLVLIESRSRKWVISPSAAEDFVKTMNGIINTANAK
;
A
#
# COMPACT_ATOMS: atom_id res chain seq x y z
N MET A 1 10.61 1.60 -16.64
CA MET A 1 10.16 0.20 -16.42
C MET A 1 8.94 0.16 -15.50
N ARG A 2 8.07 -0.86 -15.57
CA ARG A 2 6.84 -0.98 -14.74
C ARG A 2 6.79 -2.32 -14.02
N TYR A 3 6.39 -2.30 -12.75
CA TYR A 3 6.21 -3.46 -11.89
C TYR A 3 4.81 -3.44 -11.30
N ALA A 4 4.10 -4.57 -11.32
CA ALA A 4 2.73 -4.62 -10.81
C ALA A 4 2.71 -4.55 -9.27
N ALA A 5 1.63 -3.99 -8.72
CA ALA A 5 1.31 -4.13 -7.30
C ALA A 5 0.30 -5.26 -7.14
N THR A 6 0.81 -6.50 -7.05
CA THR A 6 -0.05 -7.68 -6.91
C THR A 6 -0.61 -7.75 -5.50
N LEU A 7 -1.89 -8.09 -5.36
CA LEU A 7 -2.53 -8.23 -4.04
C LEU A 7 -2.25 -9.63 -3.48
N ASP A 8 -1.74 -9.72 -2.25
CA ASP A 8 -1.52 -11.00 -1.57
C ASP A 8 -2.84 -11.71 -1.23
N GLY A 9 -2.73 -13.01 -0.92
CA GLY A 9 -3.89 -13.84 -0.62
C GLY A 9 -4.70 -13.32 0.57
N SER A 10 -4.03 -12.92 1.65
CA SER A 10 -4.70 -12.40 2.86
C SER A 10 -5.51 -11.14 2.56
N SER A 11 -4.91 -10.18 1.85
CA SER A 11 -5.57 -8.92 1.50
C SER A 11 -6.69 -9.13 0.49
N LYS A 12 -6.55 -10.07 -0.45
CA LYS A 12 -7.65 -10.48 -1.35
C LYS A 12 -8.84 -11.00 -0.54
N ILE A 13 -8.61 -11.92 0.40
CA ILE A 13 -9.67 -12.49 1.23
C ILE A 13 -10.36 -11.40 2.06
N ILE A 14 -9.59 -10.59 2.79
CA ILE A 14 -10.13 -9.52 3.65
C ILE A 14 -10.92 -8.50 2.81
N THR A 15 -10.38 -8.07 1.67
CA THR A 15 -11.05 -7.12 0.77
C THR A 15 -12.37 -7.69 0.27
N ASN A 16 -12.36 -8.92 -0.25
CA ASN A 16 -13.57 -9.56 -0.79
C ASN A 16 -14.63 -9.76 0.29
N LEU A 17 -14.26 -10.24 1.48
CA LEU A 17 -15.19 -10.39 2.60
C LEU A 17 -15.79 -9.05 3.04
N THR A 18 -14.96 -8.00 3.12
CA THR A 18 -15.42 -6.66 3.49
C THR A 18 -16.43 -6.13 2.47
N ILE A 19 -16.16 -6.31 1.18
CA ILE A 19 -17.08 -5.91 0.10
C ILE A 19 -18.39 -6.71 0.18
N ILE A 20 -18.32 -8.03 0.30
CA ILE A 20 -19.49 -8.91 0.38
C ILE A 20 -20.38 -8.54 1.58
N ILE A 21 -19.79 -8.36 2.76
CA ILE A 21 -20.54 -7.98 3.97
C ILE A 21 -21.20 -6.61 3.76
N THR A 22 -20.47 -5.64 3.19
CA THR A 22 -21.02 -4.31 2.90
C THR A 22 -22.19 -4.39 1.94
N LEU A 23 -22.09 -5.21 0.87
CA LEU A 23 -23.17 -5.43 -0.09
C LEU A 23 -24.38 -6.13 0.55
N VAL A 24 -24.18 -7.11 1.43
CA VAL A 24 -25.28 -7.78 2.14
C VAL A 24 -26.03 -6.79 3.04
N ILE A 25 -25.31 -5.95 3.79
CA ILE A 25 -25.93 -4.91 4.63
C ILE A 25 -26.70 -3.91 3.76
N LEU A 26 -26.12 -3.51 2.62
CA LEU A 26 -26.76 -2.59 1.68
C LEU A 26 -28.04 -3.19 1.08
N CYS A 27 -27.98 -4.44 0.61
CA CYS A 27 -29.15 -5.16 0.09
C CYS A 27 -30.25 -5.27 1.16
N ARG A 28 -29.89 -5.67 2.39
CA ARG A 28 -30.84 -5.75 3.50
C ARG A 28 -31.53 -4.40 3.72
N GLN A 29 -30.78 -3.29 3.75
CA GLN A 29 -31.34 -1.95 3.92
C GLN A 29 -32.35 -1.59 2.84
N ILE A 30 -32.05 -1.89 1.58
CA ILE A 30 -32.95 -1.57 0.46
C ILE A 30 -34.24 -2.39 0.53
N THR A 31 -34.19 -3.60 1.09
CA THR A 31 -35.35 -4.48 1.27
C THR A 31 -36.11 -4.30 2.59
N ASP A 32 -35.58 -3.51 3.54
CA ASP A 32 -36.15 -3.36 4.88
C ASP A 32 -37.28 -2.31 4.88
N VAL A 33 -38.50 -2.75 5.19
CA VAL A 33 -39.69 -1.89 5.29
C VAL A 33 -39.88 -1.36 6.73
N ASN A 34 -39.20 -1.95 7.72
CA ASN A 34 -39.29 -1.55 9.13
C ASN A 34 -38.20 -0.52 9.47
N GLN A 35 -38.53 0.52 10.24
CA GLN A 35 -37.65 1.65 10.58
C GLN A 35 -36.44 1.31 11.48
N GLU A 36 -36.10 0.03 11.68
CA GLU A 36 -34.87 -0.44 12.35
C GLU A 36 -33.59 -0.14 11.54
N ALA A 37 -33.74 0.35 10.31
CA ALA A 37 -32.66 0.67 9.37
C ALA A 37 -31.69 1.76 9.86
N VAL A 38 -32.08 2.63 10.80
CA VAL A 38 -31.26 3.81 11.16
C VAL A 38 -29.86 3.43 11.67
N LYS A 39 -29.74 2.38 12.50
CA LYS A 39 -28.44 1.94 13.04
C LYS A 39 -27.52 1.34 11.96
N THR A 40 -28.08 0.60 11.00
CA THR A 40 -27.31 0.02 9.90
C THR A 40 -26.95 1.06 8.83
N SER A 41 -27.70 2.16 8.72
CA SER A 41 -27.41 3.24 7.76
C SER A 41 -26.18 4.03 8.17
N VAL A 42 -26.01 4.31 9.48
CA VAL A 42 -24.81 4.96 10.01
C VAL A 42 -23.56 4.12 9.75
N LEU A 43 -23.66 2.79 9.90
CA LEU A 43 -22.55 1.89 9.62
C LEU A 43 -22.14 1.94 8.14
N LEU A 44 -23.09 1.92 7.21
CA LEU A 44 -22.79 2.04 5.77
C LEU A 44 -22.19 3.39 5.39
N PHE A 45 -22.65 4.47 6.02
CA PHE A 45 -22.11 5.82 5.84
C PHE A 45 -20.64 5.91 6.25
N LEU A 46 -20.16 5.06 7.17
CA LEU A 46 -18.75 4.96 7.53
C LEU A 46 -17.98 3.96 6.66
N LEU A 47 -18.55 2.77 6.41
CA LEU A 47 -17.88 1.69 5.69
C LEU A 47 -17.62 2.02 4.22
N ILE A 48 -18.62 2.56 3.51
CA ILE A 48 -18.50 2.82 2.07
C ILE A 48 -17.37 3.83 1.80
N PRO A 49 -17.33 5.02 2.44
CA PRO A 49 -16.22 5.94 2.25
C PRO A 49 -14.87 5.34 2.64
N ALA A 50 -14.80 4.55 3.72
CA ALA A 50 -13.54 3.91 4.14
C ALA A 50 -13.00 2.95 3.07
N ILE A 51 -13.86 2.12 2.47
CA ILE A 51 -13.51 1.20 1.36
C ILE A 51 -13.08 1.99 0.13
N LEU A 52 -13.79 3.07 -0.22
CA LEU A 52 -13.45 3.92 -1.36
C LEU A 52 -12.09 4.60 -1.18
N VAL A 53 -11.84 5.17 0.01
CA VAL A 53 -10.54 5.76 0.36
C VAL A 53 -9.43 4.72 0.26
N ALA A 54 -9.63 3.51 0.77
CA ALA A 54 -8.69 2.40 0.63
C ALA A 54 -8.39 2.09 -0.84
N ALA A 55 -9.43 1.97 -1.67
CA ALA A 55 -9.30 1.66 -3.09
C ALA A 55 -8.56 2.77 -3.87
N CYS A 56 -8.79 4.04 -3.50
CA CYS A 56 -8.15 5.22 -4.11
C CYS A 56 -6.68 5.40 -3.71
N LEU A 57 -6.29 4.92 -2.51
CA LEU A 57 -4.93 5.00 -1.99
C LEU A 57 -4.11 3.72 -2.23
N SER A 58 -4.74 2.66 -2.75
CA SER A 58 -4.05 1.40 -3.03
C SER A 58 -3.11 1.52 -4.25
N PRO A 59 -1.84 1.09 -4.14
CA PRO A 59 -0.92 0.97 -5.26
C PRO A 59 -1.49 0.09 -6.38
N ARG A 60 -1.29 0.50 -7.63
CA ARG A 60 -1.65 -0.28 -8.83
C ARG A 60 -0.42 -0.81 -9.52
N TYR A 61 0.63 -0.01 -9.57
CA TYR A 61 1.93 -0.39 -10.10
C TYR A 61 3.00 0.59 -9.61
N TYR A 62 4.25 0.18 -9.73
CA TYR A 62 5.43 0.98 -9.47
C TYR A 62 6.12 1.24 -10.81
N LYS A 63 6.40 2.51 -11.11
CA LYS A 63 7.03 2.90 -12.37
C LYS A 63 8.40 3.51 -12.06
N ILE A 64 9.45 2.91 -12.61
CA ILE A 64 10.79 3.51 -12.65
C ILE A 64 10.82 4.48 -13.84
N THR A 65 11.15 5.73 -13.54
CA THR A 65 11.28 6.86 -14.48
C THR A 65 12.74 7.29 -14.60
N ALA A 66 13.02 8.37 -15.33
CA ALA A 66 14.39 8.91 -15.44
C ALA A 66 14.88 9.52 -14.12
N GLU A 67 13.98 10.12 -13.33
CA GLU A 67 14.33 10.88 -12.12
C GLU A 67 14.11 10.10 -10.81
N GLY A 68 13.35 9.01 -10.85
CA GLY A 68 13.05 8.24 -9.66
C GLY A 68 11.97 7.17 -9.85
N VAL A 69 11.40 6.71 -8.73
CA VAL A 69 10.28 5.76 -8.71
C VAL A 69 8.97 6.47 -8.38
N VAL A 70 7.93 6.13 -9.14
CA VAL A 70 6.56 6.56 -8.89
C VAL A 70 5.73 5.39 -8.39
N ILE A 71 5.19 5.52 -7.19
CA ILE A 71 4.12 4.66 -6.65
C ILE A 71 2.81 5.15 -7.25
N LYS A 72 2.33 4.47 -8.30
CA LYS A 72 1.08 4.87 -8.94
C LYS A 72 -0.12 4.33 -8.17
N ARG A 73 -1.01 5.25 -7.84
CA ARG A 73 -2.30 5.04 -7.19
C ARG A 73 -3.39 5.74 -8.01
N PRO A 74 -4.68 5.36 -7.86
CA PRO A 74 -5.77 6.11 -8.49
C PRO A 74 -5.72 7.59 -8.13
N LEU A 75 -5.54 7.91 -6.84
CA LEU A 75 -5.37 9.27 -6.35
C LEU A 75 -4.00 9.46 -5.68
N PHE A 76 -3.48 10.69 -5.75
CA PHE A 76 -2.25 11.11 -5.09
C PHE A 76 -1.04 10.19 -5.42
N PRO A 77 -0.52 10.14 -6.65
CA PRO A 77 0.73 9.40 -6.90
C PRO A 77 1.86 9.92 -6.00
N ILE A 78 2.75 9.03 -5.57
CA ILE A 78 3.94 9.41 -4.78
C ILE A 78 5.17 9.22 -5.66
N THR A 79 5.98 10.25 -5.78
CA THR A 79 7.29 10.19 -6.44
C THR A 79 8.38 10.18 -5.39
N ILE A 80 9.37 9.31 -5.56
CA ILE A 80 10.60 9.24 -4.76
C ILE A 80 11.75 9.44 -5.75
N LEU A 81 12.46 10.56 -5.63
CA LEU A 81 13.57 10.93 -6.51
C LEU A 81 14.82 10.10 -6.19
N PHE A 82 15.62 9.77 -7.19
CA PHE A 82 16.87 9.02 -6.99
C PHE A 82 17.86 9.75 -6.09
N ASP A 83 17.98 11.06 -6.25
CA ASP A 83 18.88 11.92 -5.47
C ASP A 83 18.61 11.90 -3.96
N ASP A 84 17.36 11.57 -3.58
CA ASP A 84 16.93 11.45 -2.20
C ASP A 84 17.23 10.06 -1.61
N ILE A 85 17.40 9.03 -2.43
CA ILE A 85 17.56 7.63 -2.00
C ILE A 85 18.97 7.42 -1.47
N VAL A 86 19.06 7.00 -0.22
CA VAL A 86 20.32 6.66 0.48
C VAL A 86 20.57 5.16 0.45
N ARG A 87 19.51 4.36 0.60
CA ARG A 87 19.61 2.90 0.59
C ARG A 87 18.36 2.27 -0.01
N LEU A 88 18.56 1.20 -0.78
CA LEU A 88 17.51 0.43 -1.41
C LEU A 88 17.83 -1.05 -1.30
N ARG A 89 16.91 -1.84 -0.74
CA ARG A 89 17.08 -3.30 -0.65
C ARG A 89 15.73 -4.01 -0.60
N SER A 90 15.70 -5.26 -1.06
CA SER A 90 14.60 -6.17 -0.74
C SER A 90 14.66 -6.51 0.75
N ILE A 91 13.48 -6.70 1.35
CA ILE A 91 13.34 -7.12 2.75
C ILE A 91 12.24 -8.16 2.86
N THR A 92 12.21 -8.89 3.97
CA THR A 92 11.05 -9.71 4.37
C THR A 92 10.17 -8.98 5.38
N GLU A 93 8.97 -9.52 5.66
CA GLU A 93 8.09 -8.96 6.69
C GLU A 93 8.72 -9.10 8.09
N GLU A 94 9.46 -10.18 8.33
CA GLU A 94 10.14 -10.45 9.61
C GLU A 94 11.20 -9.39 9.92
N GLU A 95 11.88 -8.86 8.90
CA GLU A 95 12.85 -7.77 9.05
C GLU A 95 12.22 -6.44 9.46
N LEU A 96 10.90 -6.28 9.29
CA LEU A 96 10.18 -5.14 9.86
C LEU A 96 9.92 -5.30 11.36
N GLY A 97 10.13 -6.49 11.92
CA GLY A 97 9.85 -6.84 13.30
C GLY A 97 8.43 -6.44 13.73
N THR A 98 8.27 -6.13 15.02
CA THR A 98 7.00 -5.64 15.54
C THR A 98 6.67 -4.27 14.96
N SER A 99 5.65 -4.23 14.11
CA SER A 99 5.16 -3.02 13.45
C SER A 99 3.76 -2.63 13.92
N SER A 100 3.57 -1.40 14.36
CA SER A 100 2.27 -0.82 14.69
C SER A 100 1.78 0.15 13.60
N ARG A 101 0.45 0.16 13.39
CA ARG A 101 -0.22 1.08 12.48
C ARG A 101 -0.43 2.41 13.21
N MET A 102 0.17 3.48 12.71
CA MET A 102 -0.04 4.82 13.27
C MET A 102 -1.26 5.46 12.62
N LEU A 103 -1.25 5.54 11.29
CA LEU A 103 -2.34 6.10 10.49
C LEU A 103 -2.39 5.37 9.16
N GLY A 104 -3.27 4.38 9.03
CA GLY A 104 -3.29 3.57 7.81
C GLY A 104 -4.42 2.56 7.75
N ILE A 105 -4.49 1.90 6.60
CA ILE A 105 -5.47 0.88 6.24
C ILE A 105 -4.69 -0.42 6.03
N GLY A 106 -5.11 -1.50 6.70
CA GLY A 106 -4.47 -2.80 6.60
C GLY A 106 -5.46 -3.88 6.19
N GLY A 107 -5.07 -4.72 5.23
CA GLY A 107 -5.84 -5.85 4.72
C GLY A 107 -6.85 -5.48 3.63
N ILE A 108 -7.45 -4.29 3.68
CA ILE A 108 -8.37 -3.81 2.62
C ILE A 108 -7.55 -3.12 1.52
N PHE A 109 -7.49 -3.73 0.34
CA PHE A 109 -6.67 -3.31 -0.80
C PHE A 109 -5.15 -3.16 -0.51
N GLY A 110 -4.66 -3.76 0.59
CA GLY A 110 -3.25 -3.79 0.96
C GLY A 110 -2.95 -3.18 2.34
N TYR A 111 -1.73 -2.68 2.50
CA TYR A 111 -1.17 -2.09 3.72
C TYR A 111 -0.67 -0.68 3.39
N LEU A 112 -1.49 0.30 3.77
CA LEU A 112 -1.48 1.65 3.21
C LEU A 112 -1.37 2.68 4.34
N GLY A 113 -0.35 3.53 4.33
CA GLY A 113 -0.23 4.67 5.24
C GLY A 113 1.04 4.67 6.07
N THR A 114 0.95 5.17 7.30
CA THR A 114 2.08 5.40 8.21
C THR A 114 2.17 4.31 9.26
N TYR A 115 3.35 3.71 9.37
CA TYR A 115 3.65 2.63 10.29
C TYR A 115 4.87 2.99 11.14
N ARG A 116 5.03 2.30 12.26
CA ARG A 116 6.23 2.35 13.09
C ARG A 116 6.68 0.92 13.39
N SER A 117 7.91 0.61 13.04
CA SER A 117 8.60 -0.65 13.31
C SER A 117 9.61 -0.44 14.44
N ALA A 118 9.79 -1.46 15.28
CA ALA A 118 10.88 -1.48 16.25
C ALA A 118 12.26 -1.44 15.58
N GLU A 119 12.41 -2.10 14.42
CA GLU A 119 13.68 -2.27 13.71
C GLU A 119 14.05 -1.06 12.84
N ILE A 120 13.08 -0.53 12.07
CA ILE A 120 13.36 0.52 11.09
C ILE A 120 12.79 1.89 11.46
N GLY A 121 12.10 2.00 12.59
CA GLY A 121 11.48 3.23 13.06
C GLY A 121 10.21 3.60 12.30
N LYS A 122 9.95 4.90 12.10
CA LYS A 122 8.75 5.39 11.38
C LYS A 122 8.95 5.25 9.87
N TYR A 123 7.97 4.68 9.17
CA TYR A 123 8.01 4.51 7.72
C TYR A 123 6.62 4.63 7.09
N GLN A 124 6.61 4.94 5.80
CA GLN A 124 5.40 4.85 4.98
C GLN A 124 5.31 3.48 4.35
N ARG A 125 4.16 2.83 4.50
CA ARG A 125 3.88 1.54 3.90
C ARG A 125 2.85 1.73 2.79
N TRP A 126 3.21 1.35 1.58
CA TRP A 126 2.34 1.37 0.41
C TRP A 126 2.51 0.05 -0.32
N CYS A 127 2.09 -1.03 0.34
CA CYS A 127 2.25 -2.39 -0.13
C CYS A 127 0.90 -3.03 -0.43
N THR A 128 0.86 -3.93 -1.38
CA THR A 128 -0.26 -4.82 -1.66
C THR A 128 0.11 -6.29 -1.43
N ASN A 129 1.39 -6.59 -1.26
CA ASN A 129 1.92 -7.92 -1.01
C ASN A 129 3.02 -7.87 0.07
N ARG A 130 2.93 -8.72 1.09
CA ARG A 130 3.92 -8.83 2.18
C ARG A 130 5.12 -9.71 1.89
N GLU A 131 5.07 -10.51 0.83
CA GLU A 131 6.13 -11.47 0.47
C GLU A 131 7.19 -10.85 -0.47
N SER A 132 6.88 -9.73 -1.12
CA SER A 132 7.76 -9.10 -2.10
C SER A 132 8.05 -7.65 -1.75
N LEU A 133 8.67 -7.42 -0.59
CA LEU A 133 8.88 -6.09 -0.04
C LEU A 133 10.21 -5.48 -0.49
N VAL A 134 10.19 -4.17 -0.70
CA VAL A 134 11.38 -3.34 -0.93
C VAL A 134 11.35 -2.18 0.03
N LEU A 135 12.44 -2.03 0.78
CA LEU A 135 12.70 -0.88 1.63
C LEU A 135 13.50 0.16 0.84
N ILE A 136 12.95 1.37 0.79
CA ILE A 136 13.58 2.56 0.25
C ILE A 136 13.84 3.50 1.42
N GLU A 137 15.09 3.81 1.71
CA GLU A 137 15.47 4.80 2.72
C GLU A 137 15.93 6.06 2.00
N SER A 138 15.24 7.17 2.21
CA SER A 138 15.74 8.50 1.85
C SER A 138 16.33 9.22 3.05
N ARG A 139 16.94 10.36 2.77
CA ARG A 139 17.43 11.32 3.77
C ARG A 139 16.36 11.76 4.78
N SER A 140 15.08 11.81 4.39
CA SER A 140 14.01 12.35 5.25
C SER A 140 13.04 11.29 5.78
N ARG A 141 12.87 10.17 5.07
CA ARG A 141 11.84 9.18 5.38
C ARG A 141 12.13 7.82 4.74
N LYS A 142 11.46 6.80 5.27
CA LYS A 142 11.51 5.43 4.75
C LYS A 142 10.19 5.07 4.09
N TRP A 143 10.27 4.31 3.00
CA TRP A 143 9.12 3.72 2.34
C TRP A 143 9.30 2.22 2.20
N VAL A 144 8.22 1.50 2.44
CA VAL A 144 8.13 0.08 2.11
C VAL A 144 7.08 -0.05 1.02
N ILE A 145 7.47 -0.66 -0.09
CA ILE A 145 6.62 -0.93 -1.26
C ILE A 145 6.69 -2.42 -1.60
N SER A 146 5.83 -2.88 -2.52
CA SER A 146 5.79 -4.30 -2.90
C SER A 146 5.67 -4.56 -4.41
N PRO A 147 6.69 -4.23 -5.22
CA PRO A 147 6.67 -4.54 -6.65
C PRO A 147 6.70 -6.06 -6.88
N SER A 148 6.00 -6.54 -7.91
CA SER A 148 5.83 -7.98 -8.23
C SER A 148 7.12 -8.78 -8.48
N ALA A 149 8.27 -8.12 -8.57
CA ALA A 149 9.59 -8.72 -8.69
C ALA A 149 10.59 -7.86 -7.90
N ALA A 150 10.55 -7.93 -6.56
CA ALA A 150 11.33 -7.08 -5.67
C ALA A 150 12.84 -7.09 -5.97
N GLU A 151 13.43 -8.26 -6.20
CA GLU A 151 14.88 -8.36 -6.48
C GLU A 151 15.27 -7.70 -7.81
N ASP A 152 14.51 -7.96 -8.88
CA ASP A 152 14.73 -7.33 -10.19
C ASP A 152 14.52 -5.82 -10.14
N PHE A 153 13.49 -5.37 -9.39
CA PHE A 153 13.25 -3.96 -9.14
C PHE A 153 14.46 -3.30 -8.47
N VAL A 154 14.99 -3.91 -7.40
CA VAL A 154 16.16 -3.39 -6.67
C VAL A 154 17.40 -3.37 -7.55
N LYS A 155 17.66 -4.45 -8.30
CA LYS A 155 18.78 -4.55 -9.25
C LYS A 155 18.73 -3.43 -10.29
N THR A 156 17.55 -3.23 -10.90
CA THR A 156 17.35 -2.19 -11.92
C THR A 156 17.58 -0.79 -11.35
N MET A 157 17.01 -0.50 -10.19
CA MET A 157 17.16 0.80 -9.51
C MET A 157 18.63 1.07 -9.16
N ASN A 158 19.35 0.10 -8.59
CA ASN A 158 20.76 0.26 -8.25
C ASN A 158 21.64 0.46 -9.50
N GLY A 159 21.34 -0.22 -10.61
CA GLY A 159 22.03 0.01 -11.89
C GLY A 159 21.88 1.44 -12.39
N ILE A 160 20.68 2.03 -12.26
CA ILE A 160 20.42 3.42 -12.66
C ILE A 160 21.16 4.40 -11.73
N ILE A 161 21.03 4.23 -10.41
CA ILE A 161 21.65 5.13 -9.42
C ILE A 161 23.17 5.14 -9.57
N ASN A 162 23.80 3.98 -9.75
CA ASN A 162 25.25 3.88 -9.92
C ASN A 162 25.73 4.54 -11.22
N THR A 163 24.94 4.46 -12.30
CA THR A 163 25.27 5.10 -13.58
C THR A 163 25.14 6.63 -13.48
N ALA A 164 24.17 7.12 -12.71
CA ALA A 164 24.00 8.55 -12.47
C ALA A 164 25.16 9.15 -11.65
N ASN A 165 25.65 8.42 -10.64
CA ASN A 165 26.78 8.84 -9.80
C ASN A 165 28.16 8.74 -10.48
N ALA A 166 28.25 8.02 -11.61
CA ALA A 166 29.50 7.85 -12.37
C ALA A 166 29.72 8.94 -13.43
N LYS A 167 28.76 9.84 -13.63
CA LYS A 167 28.85 11.02 -14.51
C LYS A 167 29.09 12.28 -13.69
#